data_AF-A0A949RVZ3-F1
#
_entry.id   AF-A0A949RVZ3-F1
#
_cell.length_a   1.000
_cell.length_b   1.000
_cell.length_c   1.000
_cell.angle_alpha   90.00
_cell.angle_beta   90.00
_cell.angle_gamma   90.00
#
_symmetry.space_group_name_H-M   'P 1'
#
loop_
_entity.id
_entity.type
_entity.pdbx_description
1 polymer ?
#
loop_
_entity_poly.entity_id
_entity_poly.type
_entity_poly.pdbx_seq_one_letter_code
_entity_poly.pdbx_strand_id
1 'polypeptide(L)'
;MIESYIVLAGRIRKELEDLKRLAARSQRAMEAARHNPTEADLYLDSAALNLHDVYSGFERIFKQVAATVDGNVPSTPEWHRDLLDQMGLELPQVRPPILSSSSVQFLDEYLRFRHVVRNVYTFSFDTERVGRLVNELSVNFGKIEQELLSFAAFLKDVGSG
;
A
#
# COMPACT_ATOMS: atom_id res chain seq x y z
N MET A 1 23.61 -2.14 10.58
CA MET A 1 22.53 -1.16 10.79
C MET A 1 22.56 -0.05 9.74
N ILE A 2 23.70 0.63 9.55
CA ILE A 2 23.87 1.72 8.58
C ILE A 2 23.63 1.26 7.13
N GLU A 3 24.29 0.19 6.68
CA GLU A 3 24.12 -0.35 5.31
C GLU A 3 22.71 -0.90 5.04
N SER A 4 22.09 -1.56 6.03
CA SER A 4 20.73 -2.09 5.92
C SER A 4 19.69 -0.98 5.70
N TYR A 5 19.92 0.23 6.22
CA TYR A 5 19.03 1.37 6.03
C TYR A 5 19.14 1.94 4.62
N ILE A 6 20.35 2.04 4.06
CA ILE A 6 20.55 2.44 2.66
C ILE A 6 19.84 1.46 1.72
N VAL A 7 20.02 0.15 1.95
CA VAL A 7 19.36 -0.90 1.15
C VAL A 7 17.84 -0.82 1.27
N LEU A 8 17.30 -0.69 2.49
CA LEU A 8 15.87 -0.54 2.72
C LEU A 8 15.31 0.70 2.00
N ALA A 9 16.00 1.84 2.10
CA ALA A 9 15.61 3.06 1.42
C ALA A 9 15.57 2.90 -0.11
N GLY A 10 16.52 2.15 -0.69
CA GLY A 10 16.50 1.79 -2.11
C GLY A 10 15.30 0.91 -2.48
N ARG A 11 15.00 -0.10 -1.65
CA ARG A 11 13.85 -1.01 -1.86
C ARG A 11 12.50 -0.29 -1.76
N ILE A 12 12.33 0.62 -0.80
CA ILE A 12 11.12 1.43 -0.68
C ILE A 12 10.87 2.22 -1.96
N ARG A 13 11.89 2.92 -2.49
CA ARG A 13 11.78 3.68 -3.74
C ARG A 13 11.38 2.78 -4.91
N LYS A 14 12.02 1.62 -5.02
CA LYS A 14 11.74 0.66 -6.10
C LYS A 14 10.31 0.13 -6.03
N GLU A 15 9.87 -0.30 -4.85
CA GLU A 15 8.51 -0.80 -4.67
C GLU A 15 7.47 0.28 -4.95
N LEU A 16 7.71 1.54 -4.55
CA LEU A 16 6.81 2.66 -4.87
C LEU A 16 6.62 2.88 -6.38
N GLU A 17 7.68 2.74 -7.19
CA GLU A 17 7.55 2.80 -8.65
C GLU A 17 6.63 1.70 -9.19
N ASP A 18 6.75 0.49 -8.62
CA ASP A 18 5.95 -0.66 -9.02
C ASP A 18 4.49 -0.46 -8.61
N LEU A 19 4.25 0.01 -7.38
CA LEU A 19 2.94 0.36 -6.85
C LEU A 19 2.23 1.43 -7.68
N LYS A 20 2.97 2.46 -8.13
CA LYS A 20 2.45 3.52 -8.99
C LYS A 20 1.96 2.97 -10.33
N ARG A 21 2.69 1.99 -10.90
CA ARG A 21 2.26 1.32 -12.13
C ARG A 21 1.00 0.48 -11.92
N LEU A 22 0.87 -0.20 -10.78
CA LEU A 22 -0.34 -0.97 -10.44
C LEU A 22 -1.55 -0.05 -10.23
N ALA A 23 -1.38 1.07 -9.52
CA ALA A 23 -2.42 2.07 -9.35
C ALA A 23 -2.92 2.59 -10.73
N ALA A 24 -2.01 2.96 -11.63
CA ALA A 24 -2.36 3.39 -12.98
C ALA A 24 -3.02 2.27 -13.83
N ARG A 25 -2.68 1.00 -13.60
CA ARG A 25 -3.38 -0.14 -14.24
C ARG A 25 -4.82 -0.27 -13.75
N SER A 26 -5.06 -0.08 -12.45
CA SER A 26 -6.42 -0.11 -11.91
C SER A 26 -7.33 0.97 -12.51
N GLN A 27 -6.79 2.18 -12.73
CA GLN A 27 -7.51 3.26 -13.41
C GLN A 27 -7.86 2.92 -14.85
N ARG A 28 -6.87 2.46 -15.63
CA ARG A 28 -7.09 2.07 -17.02
C ARG A 28 -8.10 0.93 -17.16
N ALA A 29 -8.09 -0.01 -16.22
CA ALA A 29 -9.07 -1.09 -16.18
C ALA A 29 -10.49 -0.53 -15.95
N MET A 30 -10.68 0.37 -14.97
CA MET A 30 -11.98 1.02 -14.75
C MET A 30 -12.45 1.85 -15.94
N GLU A 31 -11.53 2.52 -16.64
CA GLU A 31 -11.85 3.26 -17.87
C GLU A 31 -12.26 2.31 -19.01
N ALA A 32 -11.56 1.19 -19.19
CA ALA A 32 -11.89 0.19 -20.19
C ALA A 32 -13.25 -0.48 -19.92
N ALA A 33 -13.59 -0.73 -18.65
CA ALA A 33 -14.90 -1.26 -18.24
C ALA A 33 -16.05 -0.33 -18.67
N ARG A 34 -15.85 1.00 -18.62
CA ARG A 34 -16.85 1.99 -19.06
C ARG A 34 -17.03 2.00 -20.58
N HIS A 35 -15.94 1.81 -21.32
CA HIS A 35 -15.96 1.81 -22.78
C HIS A 35 -16.41 0.48 -23.39
N ASN A 36 -16.32 -0.63 -22.64
CA ASN A 36 -16.67 -1.97 -23.11
C ASN A 36 -17.65 -2.67 -22.13
N PRO A 37 -18.93 -2.24 -22.06
CA PRO A 37 -19.88 -2.75 -21.08
C PRO A 37 -20.11 -4.26 -21.13
N THR A 38 -19.96 -4.88 -22.30
CA THR A 38 -20.14 -6.33 -22.51
C THR A 38 -19.06 -7.18 -21.84
N GLU A 39 -17.86 -6.62 -21.61
CA GLU A 39 -16.72 -7.29 -20.98
C GLU A 39 -16.29 -6.56 -19.68
N ALA A 40 -17.19 -5.74 -19.12
CA ALA A 40 -16.89 -4.88 -17.98
C ALA A 40 -16.46 -5.67 -16.73
N ASP A 41 -16.93 -6.91 -16.59
CA ASP A 41 -16.57 -7.84 -15.52
C ASP A 41 -15.07 -8.19 -15.55
N LEU A 42 -14.51 -8.51 -16.73
CA LEU A 42 -13.09 -8.83 -16.89
C LEU A 42 -12.19 -7.63 -16.49
N TYR A 43 -12.61 -6.43 -16.88
CA TYR A 43 -11.90 -5.21 -16.51
C TYR A 43 -12.06 -4.88 -15.02
N LEU A 44 -13.23 -5.15 -14.44
CA LEU A 44 -13.49 -4.97 -13.02
C LEU A 44 -12.65 -5.91 -12.17
N ASP A 45 -12.53 -7.17 -12.55
CA ASP A 45 -11.65 -8.15 -11.91
C ASP A 45 -10.20 -7.71 -11.96
N SER A 46 -9.75 -7.22 -13.12
CA SER A 46 -8.42 -6.63 -13.28
C SER A 46 -8.23 -5.44 -12.34
N ALA A 47 -9.19 -4.51 -12.26
CA ALA A 47 -9.11 -3.37 -11.36
C ALA A 47 -9.01 -3.80 -9.89
N ALA A 48 -9.88 -4.73 -9.45
CA ALA A 48 -9.90 -5.26 -8.10
C ALA A 48 -8.60 -5.98 -7.73
N LEU A 49 -8.05 -6.79 -8.63
CA LEU A 49 -6.76 -7.47 -8.43
C LEU A 49 -5.61 -6.47 -8.32
N ASN A 50 -5.57 -5.44 -9.19
CA ASN A 50 -4.54 -4.41 -9.10
C ASN A 50 -4.64 -3.64 -7.76
N LEU A 51 -5.84 -3.33 -7.26
CA LEU A 51 -6.01 -2.71 -5.93
C LEU A 51 -5.49 -3.62 -4.80
N HIS A 52 -5.81 -4.91 -4.83
CA HIS A 52 -5.27 -5.90 -3.90
C HIS A 52 -3.74 -5.92 -3.94
N ASP A 53 -3.15 -5.91 -5.14
CA ASP A 53 -1.70 -5.97 -5.32
C ASP A 53 -1.01 -4.70 -4.86
N VAL A 54 -1.64 -3.53 -5.05
CA VAL A 54 -1.14 -2.27 -4.50
C VAL A 54 -1.02 -2.35 -2.99
N TYR A 55 -2.09 -2.75 -2.29
CA TYR A 55 -2.05 -2.83 -0.84
C TYR A 55 -1.06 -3.89 -0.36
N SER A 56 -0.98 -5.03 -1.04
CA SER A 56 0.00 -6.07 -0.75
C SER A 56 1.44 -5.56 -0.86
N GLY A 57 1.73 -4.62 -1.76
CA GLY A 57 3.06 -3.99 -1.83
C GLY A 57 3.33 -2.96 -0.74
N PHE A 58 2.31 -2.21 -0.30
CA PHE A 58 2.45 -1.41 0.93
C PHE A 58 2.77 -2.31 2.13
N GLU A 59 2.09 -3.44 2.31
CA GLU A 59 2.41 -4.40 3.36
C GLU A 59 3.84 -4.93 3.27
N ARG A 60 4.35 -5.20 2.04
CA ARG A 60 5.75 -5.61 1.85
C ARG A 60 6.73 -4.55 2.31
N ILE A 61 6.46 -3.27 2.03
CA ILE A 61 7.27 -2.16 2.54
C ILE A 61 7.23 -2.15 4.06
N PHE A 62 6.04 -2.17 4.65
CA PHE A 62 5.85 -2.07 6.10
C PHE A 62 6.54 -3.22 6.85
N LYS A 63 6.45 -4.45 6.33
CA LYS A 63 7.18 -5.60 6.90
C LYS A 63 8.69 -5.39 6.91
N GLN A 64 9.25 -4.86 5.83
CA GLN A 64 10.69 -4.62 5.76
C GLN A 64 11.12 -3.53 6.75
N VAL A 65 10.32 -2.47 6.90
CA VAL A 65 10.54 -1.44 7.91
C VAL A 65 10.46 -2.04 9.31
N ALA A 66 9.38 -2.76 9.62
CA ALA A 66 9.16 -3.37 10.92
C ALA A 66 10.30 -4.34 11.31
N ALA A 67 10.79 -5.14 10.36
CA ALA A 67 11.89 -6.07 10.59
C ALA A 67 13.26 -5.39 10.73
N THR A 68 13.53 -4.33 9.97
CA THR A 68 14.86 -3.71 9.87
C THR A 68 15.06 -2.55 10.84
N VAL A 69 14.02 -1.76 11.06
CA VAL A 69 14.04 -0.51 11.84
C VAL A 69 13.41 -0.73 13.20
N ASP A 70 12.20 -1.29 13.24
CA ASP A 70 11.44 -1.41 14.49
C ASP A 70 11.89 -2.65 15.30
N GLY A 71 12.61 -3.59 14.66
CA GLY A 71 13.09 -4.83 15.27
C GLY A 71 12.00 -5.85 15.58
N ASN A 72 10.74 -5.60 15.20
CA ASN A 72 9.61 -6.46 15.47
C ASN A 72 8.55 -6.36 14.36
N VAL A 73 8.20 -7.51 13.78
CA VAL A 73 7.04 -7.66 12.90
C VAL A 73 5.90 -8.27 13.71
N PRO A 74 4.69 -7.67 13.71
CA PRO A 74 3.55 -8.24 14.42
C PRO A 74 3.27 -9.69 14.01
N SER A 75 2.90 -10.52 14.99
CA SER A 75 2.65 -11.96 14.84
C SER A 75 1.27 -12.38 15.35
N THR A 76 0.40 -11.41 15.65
CA THR A 76 -0.98 -11.64 16.08
C THR A 76 -1.83 -12.18 14.92
N PRO A 77 -3.04 -12.74 15.19
CA PRO A 77 -3.98 -13.09 14.12
C PRO A 77 -4.33 -11.89 13.22
N GLU A 78 -4.37 -10.69 13.79
CA GLU A 78 -4.67 -9.42 13.11
C GLU A 78 -3.40 -8.68 12.68
N TRP A 79 -2.27 -9.40 12.48
CA TRP A 79 -0.96 -8.78 12.25
C TRP A 79 -0.95 -7.76 11.11
N HIS A 80 -1.82 -7.92 10.11
CA HIS A 80 -1.95 -7.00 8.99
C HIS A 80 -2.37 -5.59 9.46
N ARG A 81 -3.32 -5.51 10.40
CA ARG A 81 -3.79 -4.26 10.96
C ARG A 81 -2.76 -3.69 11.93
N ASP A 82 -2.23 -4.53 12.81
CA ASP A 82 -1.19 -4.12 13.76
C ASP A 82 0.03 -3.54 13.04
N LEU A 83 0.41 -4.13 11.89
CA LEU A 83 1.51 -3.65 11.06
C LEU A 83 1.21 -2.28 10.46
N LEU A 84 -0.01 -2.05 9.98
CA LEU A 84 -0.42 -0.75 9.44
C LEU A 84 -0.41 0.32 10.55
N ASP A 85 -0.99 0.01 11.72
CA ASP A 85 -1.02 0.92 12.86
C ASP A 85 0.39 1.26 13.33
N GLN A 86 1.29 0.28 13.38
CA GLN A 86 2.70 0.45 13.71
C GLN A 86 3.40 1.48 12.83
N MET A 87 3.04 1.61 11.54
CA MET A 87 3.63 2.62 10.64
C MET A 87 3.18 4.05 10.98
N GLY A 88 2.03 4.21 11.65
CA GLY A 88 1.54 5.50 12.14
C GLY A 88 2.07 5.90 13.53
N LEU A 89 2.71 4.98 14.25
CA LEU A 89 3.23 5.26 15.59
C LEU A 89 4.57 6.03 15.52
N GLU A 90 4.71 6.98 16.43
CA GLU A 90 6.00 7.51 16.83
C GLU A 90 6.68 6.48 17.75
N LEU A 91 7.92 6.12 17.43
CA LEU A 91 8.74 5.25 18.25
C LEU A 91 9.94 6.06 18.74
N PRO A 92 9.86 6.68 19.93
CA PRO A 92 10.91 7.54 20.45
C PRO A 92 12.28 6.84 20.39
N GLN A 93 13.29 7.57 19.92
CA GLN A 93 14.68 7.09 19.73
C GLN A 93 14.88 6.08 18.59
N VAL A 94 13.81 5.59 17.94
CA VAL A 94 13.88 4.66 16.81
C VAL A 94 13.58 5.36 15.49
N ARG A 95 12.38 5.94 15.36
CA ARG A 95 11.95 6.67 14.16
C ARG A 95 10.72 7.57 14.41
N PRO A 96 10.54 8.63 13.60
CA PRO A 96 9.26 9.33 13.55
C PRO A 96 8.13 8.44 12.95
N PRO A 97 6.86 8.88 13.05
CA PRO A 97 5.76 8.30 12.28
C PRO A 97 6.08 8.30 10.78
N ILE A 98 5.77 7.20 10.11
CA ILE A 98 5.97 7.07 8.67
C ILE A 98 4.73 7.55 7.93
N LEU A 99 3.55 7.20 8.44
CA LEU A 99 2.27 7.56 7.87
C LEU A 99 1.53 8.52 8.79
N SER A 100 0.83 9.51 8.23
CA SER A 100 -0.12 10.30 8.99
C SER A 100 -1.35 9.47 9.41
N SER A 101 -2.07 9.90 10.45
CA SER A 101 -3.29 9.21 10.91
C SER A 101 -4.34 9.06 9.80
N SER A 102 -4.47 10.08 8.93
CA SER A 102 -5.35 10.02 7.76
C SER A 102 -4.91 8.98 6.72
N SER A 103 -3.59 8.78 6.55
CA SER A 103 -3.05 7.78 5.63
C SER A 103 -3.27 6.37 6.15
N VAL A 104 -3.11 6.16 7.46
CA VAL A 104 -3.46 4.90 8.14
C VAL A 104 -4.94 4.58 7.94
N GLN A 105 -5.83 5.53 8.24
CA GLN A 105 -7.27 5.34 8.08
C GLN A 105 -7.66 5.01 6.63
N PHE A 106 -7.06 5.71 5.67
CA PHE A 106 -7.26 5.47 4.25
C PHE A 106 -6.82 4.04 3.86
N LEU A 107 -5.62 3.62 4.25
CA LEU A 107 -5.07 2.30 3.90
C LEU A 107 -5.79 1.13 4.60
N ASP A 108 -6.43 1.35 5.75
CA ASP A 108 -7.23 0.35 6.46
C ASP A 108 -8.47 -0.09 5.63
N GLU A 109 -9.00 0.76 4.76
CA GLU A 109 -10.05 0.36 3.81
C GLU A 109 -9.54 -0.62 2.75
N TYR A 110 -8.32 -0.41 2.24
CA TYR A 110 -7.68 -1.32 1.28
C TYR A 110 -7.26 -2.63 1.94
N LEU A 111 -6.86 -2.59 3.22
CA LEU A 111 -6.64 -3.80 4.03
C LEU A 111 -7.90 -4.66 4.02
N ARG A 112 -9.06 -4.07 4.34
CA ARG A 112 -10.35 -4.78 4.32
C ARG A 112 -10.69 -5.27 2.92
N PHE A 113 -10.51 -4.43 1.90
CA PHE A 113 -10.81 -4.78 0.52
C PHE A 113 -9.97 -5.98 0.03
N ARG A 114 -8.69 -6.07 0.42
CA ARG A 114 -7.84 -7.21 0.05
C ARG A 114 -8.40 -8.54 0.54
N HIS A 115 -9.01 -8.56 1.73
CA HIS A 115 -9.67 -9.76 2.27
C HIS A 115 -10.92 -10.12 1.46
N VAL A 116 -11.66 -9.11 0.98
CA VAL A 116 -12.81 -9.33 0.08
C VAL A 116 -12.32 -9.99 -1.21
N VAL A 117 -11.29 -9.44 -1.87
CA VAL A 117 -10.74 -10.03 -3.12
C VAL A 117 -10.27 -11.48 -2.92
N ARG A 118 -9.64 -11.80 -1.79
CA ARG A 118 -9.19 -13.17 -1.48
C ARG A 118 -10.34 -14.16 -1.23
N ASN A 119 -11.48 -13.68 -0.74
CA ASN A 119 -12.63 -14.50 -0.36
C ASN A 119 -13.73 -14.54 -1.44
N VAL A 120 -13.74 -13.63 -2.43
CA VAL A 120 -14.82 -13.48 -3.43
C VAL A 120 -14.57 -14.31 -4.70
N TYR A 121 -14.04 -15.53 -4.57
CA TYR A 121 -14.20 -16.54 -5.63
C TYR A 121 -15.68 -16.92 -5.89
N THR A 122 -16.61 -16.33 -5.14
CA THR A 122 -18.05 -16.47 -5.31
C THR A 122 -18.71 -15.14 -5.70
N PHE A 123 -18.70 -14.86 -7.01
CA PHE A 123 -19.67 -14.06 -7.78
C PHE A 123 -19.70 -12.52 -7.61
N SER A 124 -19.05 -11.85 -8.59
CA SER A 124 -19.09 -10.43 -9.00
C SER A 124 -18.71 -9.35 -7.97
N PHE A 125 -17.67 -8.56 -8.30
CA PHE A 125 -17.39 -7.32 -7.60
C PHE A 125 -18.47 -6.26 -7.85
N ASP A 126 -18.70 -5.40 -6.86
CA ASP A 126 -19.50 -4.18 -7.03
C ASP A 126 -18.69 -3.12 -7.79
N THR A 127 -19.12 -2.82 -9.02
CA THR A 127 -18.50 -1.84 -9.91
C THR A 127 -18.39 -0.45 -9.29
N GLU A 128 -19.41 0.00 -8.56
CA GLU A 128 -19.37 1.32 -7.91
C GLU A 128 -18.33 1.33 -6.80
N ARG A 129 -18.29 0.27 -5.99
CA ARG A 129 -17.32 0.15 -4.90
C ARG A 129 -15.88 0.13 -5.43
N VAL A 130 -15.57 -0.70 -6.42
CA VAL A 130 -14.22 -0.76 -7.01
C VAL A 130 -13.88 0.57 -7.67
N GLY A 131 -14.81 1.17 -8.42
CA GLY A 131 -14.62 2.48 -9.03
C GLY A 131 -14.30 3.58 -8.02
N ARG A 132 -14.99 3.62 -6.87
CA ARG A 132 -14.67 4.54 -5.77
C ARG A 132 -13.25 4.31 -5.25
N LEU A 133 -12.89 3.07 -4.92
CA LEU A 133 -11.57 2.74 -4.39
C LEU A 133 -10.42 3.06 -5.37
N VAL A 134 -10.63 2.87 -6.68
CA VAL A 134 -9.65 3.27 -7.70
C VAL A 134 -9.48 4.78 -7.76
N ASN A 135 -10.57 5.55 -7.71
CA ASN A 135 -10.50 7.01 -7.71
C ASN A 135 -9.83 7.55 -6.44
N GLU A 136 -10.23 7.05 -5.28
CA GLU A 136 -9.65 7.44 -3.99
C GLU A 136 -8.16 7.09 -3.92
N LEU A 137 -7.75 5.95 -4.49
CA LEU A 137 -6.35 5.58 -4.60
C LEU A 137 -5.60 6.60 -5.44
N SER A 138 -6.13 6.98 -6.60
CA SER A 138 -5.47 8.00 -7.43
C SER A 138 -5.28 9.34 -6.72
N VAL A 139 -6.25 9.75 -5.91
CA VAL A 139 -6.20 11.03 -5.19
C VAL A 139 -5.20 10.97 -4.03
N ASN A 140 -5.17 9.87 -3.30
CA ASN A 140 -4.38 9.75 -2.06
C ASN A 140 -2.99 9.12 -2.26
N PHE A 141 -2.75 8.41 -3.38
CA PHE A 141 -1.48 7.71 -3.61
C PHE A 141 -0.28 8.66 -3.53
N GLY A 142 -0.39 9.87 -4.11
CA GLY A 142 0.69 10.85 -4.07
C GLY A 142 1.10 11.24 -2.64
N LYS A 143 0.14 11.30 -1.72
CA LYS A 143 0.43 11.58 -0.30
C LYS A 143 1.19 10.42 0.35
N ILE A 144 0.73 9.18 0.16
CA ILE A 144 1.40 7.98 0.70
C ILE A 144 2.81 7.83 0.09
N GLU A 145 2.94 8.09 -1.21
CA GLU A 145 4.22 8.09 -1.93
C GLU A 145 5.18 9.10 -1.29
N GLN A 146 4.75 10.34 -1.04
CA GLN A 146 5.60 11.34 -0.38
C GLN A 146 5.99 10.95 1.04
N GLU A 147 5.05 10.47 1.85
CA GLU A 147 5.32 10.00 3.22
C GLU A 147 6.41 8.91 3.25
N LEU A 148 6.30 7.91 2.38
CA LEU A 148 7.28 6.82 2.27
C LEU A 148 8.61 7.28 1.66
N LEU A 149 8.61 8.22 0.71
CA LEU A 149 9.83 8.82 0.16
C LEU A 149 10.57 9.67 1.20
N SER A 150 9.86 10.45 2.01
CA SER A 150 10.43 11.20 3.13
C SER A 150 11.07 10.25 4.14
N PHE A 151 10.41 9.14 4.48
CA PHE A 151 11.00 8.14 5.35
C PHE A 151 12.23 7.46 4.72
N ALA A 152 12.21 7.15 3.43
CA ALA A 152 13.37 6.63 2.71
C ALA A 152 14.53 7.65 2.62
N ALA A 153 14.25 8.95 2.65
CA ALA A 153 15.29 9.98 2.77
C ALA A 153 15.89 9.97 4.18
N PHE A 154 15.06 9.98 5.22
CA PHE A 154 15.48 9.86 6.62
C PHE A 154 16.40 8.63 6.85
N LEU A 155 16.02 7.46 6.35
CA LEU A 155 16.84 6.25 6.46
C LEU A 155 18.21 6.40 5.80
N LYS A 156 18.28 7.09 4.66
CA LYS A 156 19.55 7.34 3.97
C LYS A 156 20.44 8.29 4.77
N ASP A 157 19.87 9.34 5.36
CA ASP A 157 20.63 10.31 6.14
C ASP A 157 21.20 9.66 7.41
N VAL A 158 20.38 8.90 8.14
CA VAL A 158 20.82 8.13 9.32
C VAL A 158 21.82 7.04 8.94
N GLY A 159 21.61 6.39 7.79
CA GLY A 159 22.51 5.35 7.27
C GLY A 159 23.74 5.87 6.53
N SER A 160 23.99 7.18 6.47
CA SER A 160 25.23 7.74 5.88
C SER A 160 26.14 8.42 6.90
N GLY A 161 25.67 8.61 8.14
CA GLY A 161 26.45 9.13 9.26
C GLY A 161 27.04 8.01 10.10
#